data_AF-A0A3D3TC25-F1
#
_entry.id   AF-A0A3D3TC25-F1
#
_cell.length_a   1.000
_cell.length_b   1.000
_cell.length_c   1.000
_cell.angle_alpha   90.00
_cell.angle_beta   90.00
_cell.angle_gamma   90.00
#
_symmetry.space_group_name_H-M   'P 1'
#
loop_
_entity.id
_entity.type
_entity.pdbx_description
1 polymer ?
#
loop_
_entity_poly.entity_id
_entity_poly.type
_entity_poly.pdbx_seq_one_letter_code
_entity_poly.pdbx_strand_id
1 'polypeptide(L)' 'MERLDLYTLVKENTYPGRGIVLGVTPSATKAMIAYFIMGRSSNSRNRVFDAVP' A
#
# COMPACT_ATOMS: atom_id res chain seq x y z
N MET A 1 -17.53 11.47 -8.52
CA MET A 1 -16.10 11.17 -8.36
C MET A 1 -15.78 9.99 -9.26
N GLU A 2 -14.71 10.07 -10.03
CA GLU A 2 -14.29 8.98 -10.92
C GLU A 2 -13.68 7.84 -10.11
N ARG A 3 -13.99 6.59 -10.47
CA ARG A 3 -13.38 5.41 -9.86
C ARG A 3 -12.10 5.09 -10.60
N LEU A 4 -10.97 5.25 -9.93
CA LEU A 4 -9.66 4.88 -10.47
C LEU A 4 -9.37 3.40 -10.24
N ASP A 5 -8.73 2.75 -11.21
CA ASP A 5 -8.23 1.39 -11.05
C ASP A 5 -6.86 1.39 -10.36
N LEU A 6 -6.82 0.84 -9.15
CA LEU A 6 -5.60 0.76 -8.34
C LEU A 6 -4.48 0.00 -9.07
N TYR A 7 -4.81 -1.07 -9.78
CA TYR A 7 -3.80 -1.87 -10.46
C TYR A 7 -3.07 -1.06 -11.52
N THR A 8 -3.82 -0.35 -12.37
CA THR A 8 -3.26 0.56 -13.38
C THR A 8 -2.39 1.64 -12.73
N LEU A 9 -2.88 2.31 -11.68
CA LEU A 9 -2.15 3.38 -10.98
C LEU A 9 -0.79 2.93 -10.43
N VAL A 10 -0.71 1.71 -9.90
CA VAL A 10 0.54 1.17 -9.32
C VAL A 10 1.44 0.60 -10.40
N LYS A 11 0.88 -0.09 -11.40
CA LYS A 11 1.65 -0.77 -12.45
C LYS A 11 2.37 0.22 -13.39
N GLU A 12 1.70 1.29 -13.78
CA GLU A 12 2.26 2.26 -14.75
C GLU A 12 3.21 3.26 -14.11
N ASN A 13 3.23 3.33 -12.78
CA ASN A 13 4.12 4.21 -12.03
C ASN A 13 5.29 3.39 -11.44
N THR A 14 6.47 3.53 -12.03
CA THR A 14 7.70 2.86 -11.54
C THR A 14 8.11 3.26 -10.12
N TYR A 15 7.55 4.37 -9.61
CA TYR A 15 7.81 4.86 -8.27
C TYR A 15 6.53 5.45 -7.64
N PRO A 16 5.58 4.60 -7.20
CA PRO A 16 4.29 5.03 -6.66
C PRO A 16 4.41 5.60 -5.23
N GLY A 17 5.61 5.56 -4.64
CA GLY A 17 5.88 6.12 -3.32
C GLY A 17 5.42 5.22 -2.18
N ARG A 18 4.52 5.72 -1.34
CA ARG A 18 4.00 5.01 -0.16
C ARG A 18 2.50 4.88 -0.29
N GLY A 19 1.94 3.75 0.11
CA GLY A 19 0.50 3.51 0.00
C GLY A 19 -0.03 2.58 1.06
N ILE A 20 -1.28 2.80 1.41
CA ILE A 20 -2.12 1.89 2.20
C ILE A 20 -3.33 1.56 1.33
N VAL A 21 -3.59 0.27 1.17
CA VAL A 21 -4.75 -0.24 0.45
C VAL A 21 -5.62 -0.97 1.45
N LEU A 22 -6.89 -0.58 1.49
CA LEU A 22 -7.92 -1.24 2.29
C LEU A 22 -8.83 -2.01 1.35
N GLY A 23 -9.18 -3.22 1.75
CA GLY A 23 -10.09 -4.06 1.00
C GLY A 23 -10.69 -5.14 1.87
N VAL A 24 -11.43 -6.03 1.21
CA VAL A 24 -11.97 -7.24 1.82
C VAL A 24 -11.59 -8.42 0.94
N THR A 25 -11.59 -9.63 1.51
CA THR A 25 -11.48 -10.85 0.70
C THR A 25 -12.62 -10.92 -0.32
N PRO A 26 -12.48 -11.68 -1.42
CA PRO A 26 -13.57 -11.84 -2.40
C PRO A 26 -14.88 -12.33 -1.78
N SER A 27 -14.81 -13.11 -0.70
CA SER A 27 -15.95 -13.57 0.10
C SER A 27 -16.56 -12.51 1.02
N ALA A 28 -15.97 -11.32 1.12
CA ALA A 28 -16.30 -10.24 2.04
C ALA A 28 -16.26 -10.59 3.54
N THR A 29 -15.68 -11.73 3.92
CA THR A 29 -15.68 -12.20 5.32
C THR A 29 -14.50 -11.71 6.15
N LYS A 30 -13.46 -11.18 5.51
CA LYS A 30 -12.28 -10.65 6.21
C LYS A 30 -11.87 -9.31 5.61
N ALA A 31 -11.54 -8.36 6.47
CA ALA A 31 -10.85 -7.14 6.07
C ALA A 31 -9.38 -7.46 5.73
N MET A 32 -8.85 -6.75 4.73
CA MET A 32 -7.46 -6.84 4.31
C MET A 32 -6.86 -5.44 4.26
N ILE A 33 -5.64 -5.32 4.76
CA ILE A 33 -4.85 -4.10 4.71
C ILE A 33 -3.52 -4.47 4.06
N ALA A 34 -3.18 -3.79 2.98
CA ALA A 34 -1.85 -3.86 2.38
C ALA A 34 -1.15 -2.52 2.55
N TYR A 35 0.07 -2.54 3.08
CA TYR A 35 0.92 -1.37 3.21
C TYR A 35 2.21 -1.59 2.44
N PHE A 36 2.63 -0.57 1.69
CA PHE A 36 3.89 -0.60 0.99
C PHE A 36 4.63 0.73 1.09
N ILE A 37 5.95 0.60 1.17
CA ILE A 37 6.89 1.72 1.06
C ILE A 37 7.87 1.44 -0.07
N MET A 38 8.01 2.43 -0.95
CA MET A 38 9.00 2.44 -2.00
C MET A 38 9.85 3.69 -1.83
N GLY A 39 11.08 3.48 -1.35
CA GLY A 39 12.02 4.51 -0.93
C GLY A 39 13.31 4.51 -1.75
N ARG A 40 13.83 5.69 -2.13
CA ARG A 40 15.15 5.82 -2.77
C ARG A 40 16.30 5.78 -1.76
N SER A 41 16.06 6.19 -0.51
CA SER A 41 17.04 6.15 0.59
C SER A 41 16.83 4.92 1.48
N SER A 42 17.85 4.53 2.23
CA SER A 42 17.75 3.43 3.21
C SER A 42 16.63 3.69 4.22
N ASN A 43 16.54 4.91 4.77
CA ASN A 43 15.50 5.24 5.74
C ASN A 43 14.08 5.21 5.15
N SER A 44 13.91 5.55 3.86
CA SER A 44 12.60 5.49 3.19
C SER A 44 12.17 4.07 2.80
N ARG A 45 13.04 3.08 2.99
CA ARG A 45 12.77 1.64 2.82
C ARG A 45 12.65 0.90 4.16
N ASN A 46 12.81 1.58 5.30
CA ASN A 46 12.74 0.92 6.60
C ASN A 46 11.30 0.50 6.91
N ARG A 47 11.09 -0.82 7.03
CA ARG A 47 9.83 -1.43 7.52
C ARG A 47 9.95 -1.76 9.00
N VAL A 48 10.49 -0.82 9.77
CA VAL A 48 10.64 -0.97 11.22
C VAL A 48 9.42 -0.32 11.86
N PHE A 49 8.62 -1.13 12.54
CA PHE A 49 7.52 -0.65 13.36
C PHE A 49 7.92 -0.85 14.80
N ASP A 50 8.03 0.25 15.54
CA ASP A 50 8.18 0.16 16.99
C ASP A 50 6.85 -0.29 17.59
N ALA A 51 6.91 -1.11 18.64
CA ALA A 51 5.71 -1.46 19.38
C ALA A 51 5.09 -0.19 19.97
N VAL A 52 3.78 -0.03 19.82
CA VAL A 52 3.04 1.00 20.57
C VAL A 52 3.12 0.60 22.06
N PRO A 53 3.58 1.49 22.96
CA PRO A 53 3.65 1.22 24.40
C PRO A 53 2.29 0.86 25.00
#